data_AF-A0A317VV88-F1
#
_entry.id   AF-A0A317VV88-F1
#
_cell.length_a   1.000
_cell.length_b   1.000
_cell.length_c   1.000
_cell.angle_alpha   90.00
_cell.angle_beta   90.00
_cell.angle_gamma   90.00
#
_symmetry.space_group_name_H-M   'P 1'
#
loop_
_entity.id
_entity.type
_entity.pdbx_description
1 polymer ?
#
loop_
_entity_poly.entity_id
_entity_poly.type
_entity_poly.pdbx_seq_one_letter_code
_entity_poly.pdbx_strand_id
1 'polypeptide(L)'
;MFFNKSILAASMVLFTSGVVGQLIDIEYGYTSSGETFTQQIQLKEFTELDHPGDYTYFSSPDVCDLYSNDIDDAVYSDVEGSSWFEETYLAYVYCYEDYTAIKV
;
A
#
# COMPACT_ATOMS: atom_id res chain seq x y z
N MET A 1 3.88 -46.98 -25.10
CA MET A 1 2.75 -46.60 -24.23
C MET A 1 3.34 -46.04 -22.94
N PHE A 2 3.05 -44.86 -22.43
CA PHE A 2 2.29 -43.70 -22.88
C PHE A 2 2.94 -42.50 -22.17
N PHE A 3 2.95 -41.36 -22.85
CA PHE A 3 3.46 -40.09 -22.36
C PHE A 3 2.66 -39.57 -21.18
N ASN A 4 3.28 -38.79 -20.30
CA ASN A 4 2.76 -37.47 -19.96
C ASN A 4 3.89 -36.55 -19.49
N LYS A 5 4.26 -35.64 -20.39
CA LYS A 5 5.00 -34.42 -20.12
C LYS A 5 4.03 -33.43 -19.48
N SER A 6 4.36 -32.90 -18.31
CA SER A 6 3.73 -31.68 -17.80
C SER A 6 4.83 -30.67 -17.50
N ILE A 7 5.23 -29.93 -18.54
CA ILE A 7 5.97 -28.68 -18.36
C ILE A 7 4.89 -27.64 -18.08
N LEU A 8 4.72 -27.25 -16.82
CA LEU A 8 3.95 -26.07 -16.48
C LEU A 8 4.73 -24.86 -17.00
N ALA A 9 4.42 -24.44 -18.23
CA ALA A 9 4.82 -23.14 -18.73
C ALA A 9 3.94 -22.11 -18.03
N ALA A 10 4.43 -21.54 -16.92
CA ALA A 10 3.87 -20.32 -16.36
C ALA A 10 4.13 -19.20 -17.38
N SER A 11 3.13 -18.89 -18.20
CA SER A 11 3.14 -17.73 -19.08
C SER A 11 3.09 -16.48 -18.22
N MET A 12 4.25 -15.89 -17.91
CA MET A 12 4.32 -14.52 -17.43
C MET A 12 3.82 -13.61 -18.55
N VAL A 13 2.59 -13.14 -18.41
CA VAL A 13 2.08 -12.03 -19.22
C VAL A 13 2.87 -10.80 -18.83
N LEU A 14 3.76 -10.35 -19.72
CA LEU A 14 4.36 -9.03 -19.63
C LEU A 14 3.27 -8.02 -19.99
N PHE A 15 2.62 -7.46 -18.98
CA PHE A 15 1.69 -6.36 -19.18
C PHE A 15 2.48 -5.15 -19.68
N THR A 16 2.17 -4.80 -20.92
CA THR A 16 2.73 -3.70 -21.70
C THR A 16 2.28 -2.36 -21.14
N SER A 17 3.24 -1.46 -20.93
CA SER A 17 3.09 0.01 -21.05
C SER A 17 1.85 0.63 -20.40
N GLY A 18 1.90 0.77 -19.08
CA GLY A 18 1.20 1.82 -18.32
C GLY A 18 2.26 2.60 -17.56
N VAL A 19 1.97 3.83 -17.16
CA VAL A 19 2.87 4.67 -16.34
C VAL A 19 3.44 3.82 -15.20
N VAL A 20 4.75 3.58 -15.17
CA VAL A 20 5.37 2.83 -14.07
C VAL A 20 5.39 3.80 -12.89
N GLY A 21 4.31 3.82 -12.11
CA GLY A 21 4.31 4.46 -10.81
C GLY A 21 5.35 3.77 -9.92
N GLN A 22 6.11 4.58 -9.18
CA GLN A 22 7.12 4.07 -8.25
C GLN A 22 6.44 3.16 -7.23
N LEU A 23 7.03 1.98 -6.99
CA LEU A 23 6.58 1.07 -5.95
C LEU A 23 7.22 1.46 -4.63
N ILE A 24 6.44 1.43 -3.55
CA ILE A 24 6.87 1.70 -2.19
C ILE A 24 6.35 0.61 -1.26
N ASP A 25 7.08 0.37 -0.17
CA ASP A 25 6.64 -0.54 0.88
C ASP A 25 6.07 0.29 2.05
N ILE A 26 4.81 0.04 2.38
CA ILE A 26 4.14 0.61 3.55
C ILE A 26 4.05 -0.41 4.67
N GLU A 27 3.95 0.05 5.92
CA GLU A 27 3.74 -0.78 7.10
C GLU A 27 2.55 -0.26 7.90
N TYR A 28 1.67 -1.14 8.38
CA TYR A 28 0.51 -0.78 9.19
C TYR A 28 0.18 -1.88 10.20
N GLY A 29 -0.44 -1.52 11.33
CA GLY A 29 -0.74 -2.51 12.37
C GLY A 29 -0.97 -1.93 13.77
N TYR A 30 -0.63 -2.75 14.77
CA TYR A 30 -0.62 -2.41 16.19
C TYR A 30 0.77 -2.64 16.77
N THR A 31 1.35 -1.69 17.51
CA THR A 31 2.78 -1.82 17.88
C THR A 31 3.04 -2.05 19.36
N SER A 32 2.10 -1.65 20.21
CA SER A 32 2.24 -1.78 21.66
C SER A 32 1.99 -3.23 22.09
N SER A 33 1.41 -4.06 21.22
CA SER A 33 1.05 -5.45 21.53
C SER A 33 0.86 -6.41 20.33
N GLY A 34 0.99 -6.00 19.06
CA GLY A 34 0.42 -6.76 17.94
C GLY A 34 1.29 -6.95 16.68
N GLU A 35 0.71 -7.64 15.70
CA GLU A 35 1.26 -7.86 14.36
C GLU A 35 1.29 -6.56 13.55
N THR A 36 2.33 -6.41 12.74
CA THR A 36 2.38 -5.44 11.64
C THR A 36 2.33 -6.17 10.31
N PHE A 37 1.75 -5.51 9.32
CA PHE A 37 1.68 -5.96 7.95
C PHE A 37 2.52 -5.04 7.08
N THR A 38 3.21 -5.61 6.09
CA THR A 38 3.94 -4.86 5.08
C THR A 38 3.30 -5.13 3.73
N GLN A 39 3.06 -4.07 2.95
CA GLN A 39 2.45 -4.18 1.64
C GLN A 39 3.20 -3.27 0.66
N GLN A 40 3.48 -3.82 -0.52
CA GLN A 40 4.02 -3.05 -1.62
C GLN A 40 2.87 -2.44 -2.41
N ILE A 41 2.89 -1.12 -2.61
CA ILE A 41 1.88 -0.39 -3.36
C ILE A 41 2.52 0.51 -4.41
N GLN A 42 1.73 0.95 -5.39
CA GLN A 42 2.16 1.90 -6.40
C GLN A 42 1.78 3.33 -5.99
N LEU A 43 2.73 4.27 -6.07
CA LEU A 43 2.43 5.69 -5.89
C LEU A 43 1.39 6.16 -6.90
N LYS A 44 0.54 7.07 -6.44
CA LYS A 44 -0.57 7.68 -7.19
C LYS A 44 -1.63 6.67 -7.65
N GLU A 45 -1.73 5.54 -6.94
CA GLU A 45 -2.79 4.55 -7.11
C GLU A 45 -3.55 4.36 -5.80
N PHE A 46 -4.88 4.44 -5.86
CA PHE A 46 -5.75 4.19 -4.71
C PHE A 46 -5.84 2.68 -4.50
N THR A 47 -5.26 2.18 -3.41
CA THR A 47 -4.98 0.76 -3.21
C THR A 47 -5.69 0.23 -1.97
N GLU A 48 -6.36 -0.93 -2.09
CA GLU A 48 -6.93 -1.65 -0.94
C GLU A 48 -5.80 -2.29 -0.12
N LEU A 49 -5.91 -2.23 1.21
CA LEU A 49 -4.98 -2.92 2.10
C LEU A 49 -5.21 -4.43 2.03
N ASP A 50 -4.14 -5.22 2.00
CA ASP A 50 -4.22 -6.70 2.04
C ASP A 50 -4.91 -7.20 3.31
N HIS A 51 -4.79 -6.43 4.39
CA HIS A 51 -5.46 -6.66 5.65
C HIS A 51 -6.21 -5.39 6.08
N PRO A 52 -7.46 -5.19 5.67
CA PRO A 52 -8.30 -4.11 6.22
C PRO A 52 -8.64 -4.39 7.69
N GLY A 53 -8.63 -3.37 8.52
CA GLY A 53 -8.87 -3.53 9.96
C GLY A 53 -8.68 -2.26 10.77
N ASP A 54 -8.98 -2.36 12.06
CA ASP A 54 -8.70 -1.30 13.02
C ASP A 54 -7.20 -1.27 13.32
N TYR A 55 -6.55 -0.11 13.20
CA TYR A 55 -5.12 0.06 13.42
C TYR A 55 -4.80 1.31 14.22
N THR A 56 -3.59 1.35 14.79
CA THR A 56 -3.08 2.50 15.57
C THR A 56 -1.74 3.03 15.04
N TYR A 57 -1.23 2.43 13.98
CA TYR A 57 0.08 2.70 13.44
C TYR A 57 0.12 2.55 11.92
N PHE A 58 0.85 3.45 11.29
CA PHE A 58 1.17 3.45 9.87
C PHE A 58 2.58 4.00 9.66
N SER A 59 3.31 3.48 8.69
CA SER A 59 4.60 3.99 8.27
C SER A 59 4.76 3.88 6.76
N SER A 60 5.24 4.95 6.14
CA SER A 60 5.51 5.01 4.70
C SER A 60 6.74 5.87 4.42
N PRO A 61 7.55 5.56 3.38
CA PRO A 61 8.63 6.43 2.92
C PRO A 61 8.14 7.70 2.19
N ASP A 62 6.90 7.69 1.69
CA ASP A 62 6.26 8.82 0.99
C ASP A 62 4.97 9.25 1.70
N VAL A 63 4.44 10.42 1.34
CA VAL A 63 3.22 10.98 1.94
C VAL A 63 2.01 10.18 1.51
N CYS A 64 1.12 9.85 2.46
CA CYS A 64 -0.06 9.04 2.21
C CYS A 64 -1.32 9.60 2.89
N ASP A 65 -2.42 9.45 2.19
CA ASP A 65 -3.77 9.56 2.74
C ASP A 65 -4.31 8.16 3.07
N LEU A 66 -4.89 8.01 4.26
CA LEU A 66 -5.44 6.75 4.78
C LEU A 66 -6.97 6.84 4.81
N TYR A 67 -7.65 5.79 4.38
CA TYR A 67 -9.10 5.79 4.19
C TYR A 67 -9.76 4.59 4.86
N SER A 68 -10.95 4.81 5.41
CA SER A 68 -11.80 3.74 5.96
C SER A 68 -12.64 3.03 4.88
N ASN A 69 -12.85 3.67 3.72
CA ASN A 69 -13.58 3.14 2.57
C ASN A 69 -13.19 3.88 1.27
N ASP A 70 -13.77 3.50 0.13
CA ASP A 70 -13.48 4.03 -1.22
C ASP A 70 -14.36 5.22 -1.66
N ILE A 71 -15.25 5.70 -0.79
CA ILE A 71 -16.26 6.73 -1.09
C ILE A 71 -16.00 8.03 -0.32
N ASP A 72 -15.56 7.92 0.93
CA ASP A 72 -15.40 9.04 1.85
C ASP A 72 -14.00 9.68 1.76
N ASP A 73 -13.88 10.87 2.36
CA ASP A 73 -12.61 11.55 2.55
C ASP A 73 -11.66 10.74 3.46
N ALA A 74 -10.36 11.04 3.35
CA ALA A 74 -9.34 10.40 4.16
C ALA A 74 -9.58 10.61 5.66
N VAL A 75 -9.40 9.56 6.45
CA VAL A 75 -9.45 9.62 7.92
C VAL A 75 -8.17 10.20 8.49
N TYR A 76 -7.04 10.01 7.79
CA TYR A 76 -5.77 10.67 8.05
C TYR A 76 -5.17 11.12 6.74
N SER A 77 -4.76 12.39 6.68
CA SER A 77 -4.11 12.96 5.50
C SER A 77 -2.66 13.36 5.77
N ASP A 78 -1.89 13.40 4.69
CA ASP A 78 -0.49 13.82 4.70
C ASP A 78 0.39 13.03 5.70
N VAL A 79 0.14 11.73 5.85
CA VAL A 79 0.91 10.86 6.76
C VAL A 79 2.21 10.44 6.09
N GLU A 80 3.35 10.77 6.72
CA GLU A 80 4.68 10.42 6.24
C GLU A 80 5.53 9.85 7.39
N GLY A 81 6.38 8.86 7.08
CA GLY A 81 7.18 8.18 8.08
C GLY A 81 6.31 7.47 9.13
N SER A 82 6.92 7.10 10.25
CA SER A 82 6.23 6.37 11.31
C SER A 82 5.29 7.27 12.11
N SER A 83 3.99 6.97 12.05
CA SER A 83 2.91 7.77 12.64
C SER A 83 1.97 6.93 13.51
N TRP A 84 1.40 7.58 14.52
CA TRP A 84 0.52 6.99 15.53
C TRP A 84 -0.80 7.72 15.59
N PHE A 85 -1.87 6.97 15.78
CA PHE A 85 -3.22 7.52 15.80
C PHE A 85 -4.15 6.72 16.72
N GLU A 86 -5.36 7.26 16.93
CA GLU A 86 -6.44 6.56 17.63
C GLU A 86 -6.85 5.31 16.84
N GLU A 87 -7.32 4.26 17.52
CA GLU A 87 -7.75 3.03 16.85
C GLU A 87 -8.82 3.34 15.80
N THR A 88 -8.45 3.14 14.53
CA THR A 88 -9.23 3.57 13.37
C THR A 88 -9.23 2.48 12.32
N TYR A 89 -10.41 2.18 11.77
CA TYR A 89 -10.56 1.27 10.65
C TYR A 89 -9.94 1.84 9.37
N LEU A 90 -8.96 1.12 8.83
CA LEU A 90 -8.30 1.42 7.56
C LEU A 90 -8.57 0.29 6.55
N ALA A 91 -8.93 0.68 5.33
CA ALA A 91 -9.16 -0.25 4.23
C ALA A 91 -8.44 0.14 2.94
N TYR A 92 -8.18 1.42 2.73
CA TYR A 92 -7.49 1.91 1.53
C TYR A 92 -6.42 2.93 1.86
N VAL A 93 -5.47 3.06 0.94
CA VAL A 93 -4.36 3.99 1.03
C VAL A 93 -4.10 4.62 -0.34
N TYR A 94 -3.73 5.90 -0.33
CA TYR A 94 -3.27 6.61 -1.51
C TYR A 94 -2.00 7.38 -1.16
N CYS A 95 -0.86 6.97 -1.73
CA CYS A 95 0.43 7.61 -1.48
C CYS A 95 0.90 8.41 -2.69
N TYR A 96 1.57 9.53 -2.45
CA TYR A 96 2.03 10.46 -3.48
C TYR A 96 3.37 11.09 -3.11
N GLU A 97 4.08 11.57 -4.14
CA GLU A 97 5.35 12.26 -3.98
C GLU A 97 5.15 13.58 -3.21
N ASP A 98 6.00 13.85 -2.22
CA ASP A 98 6.04 15.15 -1.57
C ASP A 98 6.71 16.19 -2.51
N TYR A 99 5.91 17.12 -3.03
CA TYR A 99 6.40 18.19 -3.89
C TYR A 99 7.14 19.31 -3.13
N THR A 100 7.23 19.27 -1.80
CA THR A 100 7.95 20.30 -1.02
C THR A 100 9.48 20.18 -1.06
N ALA A 101 10.03 19.12 -1.69
CA ALA A 101 11.48 18.91 -1.82
C ALA A 101 12.16 19.63 -3.01
N ILE A 102 11.46 20.42 -3.83
CA ILE A 102 12.12 21.33 -4.79
C ILE A 102 12.33 22.70 -4.13
N LYS A 103 13.30 22.77 -3.22
CA LYS A 103 13.94 24.05 -2.88
C LYS A 103 15.09 24.28 -3.87
N VAL A 104 14.82 25.13 -4.87
CA VAL A 104 15.85 25.69 -5.79
C VAL A 104 16.79 26.60 -5.02
#